data_AF-A0A7W0Q109-F1
#
_entry.id   AF-A0A7W0Q109-F1
#
_cell.length_a   1.000
_cell.length_b   1.000
_cell.length_c   1.000
_cell.angle_alpha   90.00
_cell.angle_beta   90.00
_cell.angle_gamma   90.00
#
_symmetry.space_group_name_H-M   'P 1'
#
loop_
_entity.id
_entity.type
_entity.pdbx_description
1 polymer ?
#
loop_
_entity_poly.entity_id
_entity_poly.type
_entity_poly.pdbx_seq_one_letter_code
_entity_poly.pdbx_strand_id
1 'polypeptide(L)'
;MRTGLIAAGLASFAAVVLLTSGGPGRGATVEHTCSATDKQFISTTELSMTALGIWGDDYRRGEATEAEVIAEARRAKRRVETLNPSDPALRNAKTLMAGMLAEYGRAMLAKSKQKDAGPNMYRAYGLANFANDVLVEAAPELRRRGCDVSSLL
;
A
#
# COMPACT_ATOMS: atom_id res chain seq x y z
N MET A 1 -18.50 -51.49 56.38
CA MET A 1 -19.23 -51.50 55.10
C MET A 1 -18.85 -50.25 54.30
N ARG A 2 -18.45 -50.44 53.03
CA ARG A 2 -18.34 -49.46 51.93
C ARG A 2 -17.23 -48.38 51.95
N THR A 3 -16.09 -48.77 51.34
CA THR A 3 -15.37 -48.15 50.20
C THR A 3 -15.38 -46.63 49.97
N GLY A 4 -14.19 -46.08 49.65
CA GLY A 4 -14.09 -44.97 48.67
C GLY A 4 -12.77 -44.18 48.71
N LEU A 5 -11.84 -44.50 47.79
CA LEU A 5 -10.59 -43.78 47.49
C LEU A 5 -10.80 -42.33 47.01
N ILE A 6 -10.00 -41.39 47.51
CA ILE A 6 -9.59 -40.12 46.86
C ILE A 6 -8.27 -39.68 47.53
N ALA A 7 -7.20 -39.19 46.90
CA ALA A 7 -6.64 -39.25 45.55
C ALA A 7 -5.20 -38.77 45.76
N ALA A 8 -4.26 -39.41 45.06
CA ALA A 8 -2.86 -39.00 45.06
C ALA A 8 -2.68 -37.68 44.30
N GLY A 9 -1.70 -36.87 44.72
CA GLY A 9 -1.31 -35.66 44.01
C GLY A 9 -0.18 -34.90 44.70
N LEU A 10 0.88 -35.61 45.10
CA LEU A 10 2.11 -35.00 45.61
C LEU A 10 2.89 -34.34 44.47
N ALA A 11 3.37 -33.14 44.78
CA ALA A 11 4.12 -32.23 43.96
C ALA A 11 5.32 -32.86 43.23
N SER A 12 5.62 -32.33 42.03
CA SER A 12 6.95 -32.41 41.44
C SER A 12 7.23 -31.12 40.66
N PHE A 13 8.15 -30.34 41.21
CA PHE A 13 8.77 -29.18 40.59
C PHE A 13 9.45 -29.57 39.28
N ALA A 14 9.10 -28.88 38.19
CA ALA A 14 9.98 -28.74 37.03
C ALA A 14 9.65 -27.43 36.31
N ALA A 15 10.40 -26.39 36.64
CA ALA A 15 10.46 -25.17 35.86
C ALA A 15 11.10 -25.49 34.50
N VAL A 16 10.30 -25.57 33.44
CA VAL A 16 10.82 -25.58 32.06
C VAL A 16 10.79 -24.14 31.56
N VAL A 17 11.90 -23.45 31.79
CA VAL A 17 12.20 -22.16 31.19
C VAL A 17 12.88 -22.43 29.84
N LEU A 18 12.25 -21.89 28.78
CA LEU A 18 12.77 -21.49 27.48
C LEU A 18 13.49 -22.54 26.62
N LEU A 19 12.95 -22.74 25.42
CA LEU A 19 13.65 -22.57 24.14
C LEU A 19 12.58 -22.55 23.05
N THR A 20 11.79 -21.47 22.99
CA THR A 20 11.20 -21.12 21.69
C THR A 20 12.37 -20.76 20.80
N SER A 21 12.60 -21.58 19.78
CA SER A 21 13.54 -21.32 18.70
C SER A 21 13.06 -20.08 17.92
N GLY A 22 13.19 -18.91 18.53
CA GLY A 22 13.29 -17.64 17.82
C GLY A 22 14.66 -17.59 17.17
N GLY A 23 14.83 -18.37 16.09
CA GLY A 23 15.89 -18.07 15.15
C GLY A 23 15.65 -16.65 14.64
N PRO A 24 16.69 -15.83 14.44
CA PRO A 24 16.52 -14.57 13.73
C PRO A 24 15.99 -14.98 12.37
N GLY A 25 14.73 -14.67 12.10
CA GLY A 25 14.22 -14.70 10.74
C GLY A 25 15.13 -13.75 9.98
N ARG A 26 16.13 -14.31 9.29
CA ARG A 26 16.82 -13.62 8.20
C ARG A 26 15.67 -13.20 7.31
N GLY A 27 15.28 -11.92 7.40
CA GLY A 27 14.27 -11.36 6.54
C GLY A 27 14.63 -11.81 5.14
N ALA A 28 13.73 -12.52 4.48
CA ALA A 28 13.97 -12.98 3.12
C ALA A 28 14.43 -11.74 2.35
N THR A 29 15.69 -11.74 1.90
CA THR A 29 16.23 -10.62 1.14
C THR A 29 15.34 -10.46 -0.06
N VAL A 30 14.56 -9.37 -0.10
CA VAL A 30 13.67 -9.09 -1.22
C VAL A 30 14.57 -8.92 -2.44
N GLU A 31 14.48 -9.86 -3.37
CA GLU A 31 15.22 -9.76 -4.62
C GLU A 31 14.51 -8.75 -5.51
N HIS A 32 15.09 -7.57 -5.60
CA HIS A 32 14.58 -6.52 -6.47
C HIS A 32 14.83 -6.84 -7.94
N THR A 33 14.01 -6.29 -8.83
CA THR A 33 14.21 -6.38 -10.28
C THR A 33 14.04 -5.02 -10.93
N CYS A 34 14.48 -4.91 -12.18
CA CYS A 34 14.12 -3.78 -13.03
C CYS A 34 13.93 -4.25 -14.46
N SER A 35 12.71 -4.71 -14.76
CA SER A 35 12.29 -5.14 -16.08
C SER A 35 11.65 -4.00 -16.89
N ALA A 36 11.26 -4.29 -18.12
CA ALA A 36 10.48 -3.35 -18.93
C ALA A 36 9.13 -3.02 -18.28
N THR A 37 8.48 -3.99 -17.60
CA THR A 37 7.18 -3.75 -16.95
C THR A 37 7.33 -2.94 -15.66
N ASP A 38 8.47 -3.04 -14.97
CA ASP A 38 8.82 -2.19 -13.84
C ASP A 38 8.95 -0.72 -14.27
N LYS A 39 9.69 -0.47 -15.35
CA LYS A 39 9.84 0.89 -15.92
C LYS A 39 8.51 1.45 -16.44
N GLN A 40 7.71 0.62 -17.09
CA GLN A 40 6.37 1.00 -17.54
C GLN A 40 5.46 1.35 -16.37
N PHE A 41 5.53 0.60 -15.27
CA PHE A 41 4.79 0.90 -14.05
C PHE A 41 5.16 2.28 -13.50
N ILE A 42 6.46 2.57 -13.37
CA ILE A 42 6.95 3.85 -12.83
C ILE A 42 6.45 5.02 -13.67
N SER A 43 6.74 5.00 -14.99
CA SER A 43 6.39 6.12 -15.88
C SER A 43 4.88 6.35 -16.01
N THR A 44 4.09 5.26 -16.09
CA THR A 44 2.63 5.37 -16.21
C THR A 44 1.99 5.88 -14.91
N THR A 45 2.56 5.48 -13.76
CA THR A 45 2.09 5.95 -12.44
C THR A 45 2.43 7.41 -12.26
N GLU A 46 3.65 7.84 -12.60
CA GLU A 46 4.07 9.25 -12.55
C GLU A 46 3.17 10.14 -13.41
N LEU A 47 2.92 9.72 -14.66
CA LEU A 47 2.02 10.44 -15.56
C LEU A 47 0.60 10.53 -14.98
N SER A 48 0.11 9.44 -14.38
CA SER A 48 -1.22 9.40 -13.79
C SER A 48 -1.34 10.30 -12.55
N MET A 49 -0.31 10.35 -11.71
CA MET A 49 -0.25 11.22 -10.53
C MET A 49 -0.14 12.70 -10.92
N THR A 50 0.72 13.00 -11.90
CA THR A 50 0.85 14.36 -12.46
C THR A 50 -0.48 14.84 -13.03
N ALA A 51 -1.13 14.02 -13.86
CA ALA A 51 -2.44 14.36 -14.43
C ALA A 51 -3.48 14.59 -13.34
N LEU A 52 -3.56 13.72 -12.33
CA LEU A 52 -4.50 13.89 -11.23
C LEU A 52 -4.23 15.17 -10.42
N GLY A 53 -2.96 15.52 -10.22
CA GLY A 53 -2.54 16.78 -9.59
C GLY A 53 -3.07 17.98 -10.34
N ILE A 54 -2.86 18.02 -11.67
CA ILE A 54 -3.38 19.10 -12.54
C ILE A 54 -4.91 19.21 -12.42
N TRP A 55 -5.65 18.11 -12.55
CA TRP A 55 -7.10 18.12 -12.39
C TRP A 55 -7.55 18.57 -10.99
N GLY A 56 -6.80 18.20 -9.96
CA GLY A 56 -7.04 18.66 -8.59
C GLY A 56 -6.82 20.17 -8.44
N ASP A 57 -5.82 20.72 -9.13
CA ASP A 57 -5.52 22.15 -9.12
C ASP A 57 -6.57 22.95 -9.89
N ASP A 58 -6.96 22.48 -11.08
CA ASP A 58 -8.02 23.06 -11.89
C ASP A 58 -9.35 23.08 -11.12
N TYR A 59 -9.67 22.00 -10.40
CA TYR A 59 -10.85 21.96 -9.52
C TYR A 59 -10.79 23.03 -8.43
N ARG A 60 -9.64 23.22 -7.77
CA ARG A 60 -9.48 24.25 -6.73
C ARG A 60 -9.58 25.67 -7.28
N ARG A 61 -9.23 25.89 -8.55
CA ARG A 61 -9.40 27.18 -9.25
C ARG A 61 -10.80 27.38 -9.83
N GLY A 62 -11.68 26.37 -9.76
CA GLY A 62 -13.01 26.40 -10.38
C GLY A 62 -12.99 26.20 -11.90
N GLU A 63 -11.87 25.72 -12.45
CA GLU A 63 -11.67 25.44 -13.88
C GLU A 63 -12.06 24.01 -14.26
N ALA A 64 -12.25 23.13 -13.27
CA ALA A 64 -12.76 21.77 -13.46
C ALA A 64 -13.89 21.46 -12.46
N THR A 65 -14.73 20.51 -12.83
CA THR A 65 -15.86 20.01 -12.04
C THR A 65 -15.47 18.79 -11.20
N GLU A 66 -16.24 18.47 -10.14
CA GLU A 66 -16.04 17.22 -9.40
C GLU A 66 -16.14 15.99 -10.31
N ALA A 67 -17.05 16.02 -11.30
CA ALA A 67 -17.27 14.91 -12.21
C ALA A 67 -16.02 14.58 -13.04
N GLU A 68 -15.30 15.60 -13.48
CA GLU A 68 -14.06 15.45 -14.25
C GLU A 68 -12.93 14.88 -13.38
N VAL A 69 -12.78 15.39 -12.15
CA VAL A 69 -11.80 14.86 -11.20
C VAL A 69 -12.10 13.40 -10.84
N ILE A 70 -13.37 13.05 -10.61
CA ILE A 70 -13.80 11.66 -10.36
C ILE A 70 -13.48 10.77 -11.57
N ALA A 71 -13.74 11.26 -12.79
CA ALA A 71 -13.45 10.53 -14.01
C ALA A 71 -11.94 10.30 -14.17
N GLU A 72 -11.11 11.31 -13.88
CA GLU A 72 -9.66 11.15 -13.94
C GLU A 72 -9.14 10.19 -12.88
N ALA A 73 -9.57 10.31 -11.63
CA ALA A 73 -9.17 9.38 -10.56
C ALA A 73 -9.48 7.92 -10.94
N ARG A 74 -10.64 7.67 -11.56
CA ARG A 74 -11.01 6.35 -12.07
C ARG A 74 -10.16 5.89 -13.26
N ARG A 75 -9.80 6.79 -14.17
CA ARG A 75 -8.91 6.48 -15.30
C ARG A 75 -7.50 6.17 -14.82
N ALA A 76 -6.94 7.01 -13.93
CA ALA A 76 -5.65 6.80 -13.28
C ALA A 76 -5.62 5.45 -12.55
N LYS A 77 -6.65 5.15 -11.73
CA LYS A 77 -6.77 3.86 -11.05
C LYS A 77 -6.67 2.70 -12.05
N ARG A 78 -7.46 2.76 -13.14
CA ARG A 78 -7.45 1.71 -14.17
C ARG A 78 -6.08 1.56 -14.81
N ARG A 79 -5.44 2.67 -15.19
CA ARG A 79 -4.09 2.65 -15.79
C ARG A 79 -3.08 1.99 -14.84
N VAL A 80 -3.10 2.33 -13.55
CA VAL A 80 -2.17 1.79 -12.56
C VAL A 80 -2.47 0.31 -12.25
N GLU A 81 -3.74 -0.06 -12.01
CA GLU A 81 -4.09 -1.40 -11.53
C GLU A 81 -3.82 -2.51 -12.55
N THR A 82 -3.94 -2.18 -13.85
CA THR A 82 -3.72 -3.13 -14.95
C THR A 82 -2.26 -3.38 -15.28
N LEU A 83 -1.33 -2.62 -14.69
CA LEU A 83 0.11 -2.83 -14.89
C LEU A 83 0.58 -4.06 -14.13
N ASN A 84 1.68 -4.66 -14.58
CA ASN A 84 2.21 -5.88 -13.97
C ASN A 84 3.73 -5.79 -13.77
N PRO A 85 4.19 -4.92 -12.83
CA PRO A 85 5.60 -4.89 -12.47
C PRO A 85 6.04 -6.26 -11.93
N SER A 86 7.27 -6.65 -12.25
CA SER A 86 7.91 -7.87 -11.74
C SER A 86 8.49 -7.68 -10.35
N ASP A 87 8.96 -6.46 -10.03
CA ASP A 87 9.59 -6.17 -8.75
C ASP A 87 8.57 -6.28 -7.59
N PRO A 88 8.90 -6.99 -6.49
CA PRO A 88 7.99 -7.15 -5.36
C PRO A 88 7.54 -5.84 -4.72
N ALA A 89 8.43 -4.85 -4.58
CA ALA A 89 8.07 -3.56 -4.00
C ALA A 89 7.19 -2.75 -4.95
N LEU A 90 7.46 -2.77 -6.26
CA LEU A 90 6.60 -2.11 -7.24
C LEU A 90 5.21 -2.75 -7.33
N ARG A 91 5.08 -4.07 -7.13
CA ARG A 91 3.78 -4.76 -7.02
C ARG A 91 2.99 -4.31 -5.79
N ASN A 92 3.66 -4.12 -4.66
CA ASN A 92 3.06 -3.60 -3.45
C ASN A 92 2.61 -2.14 -3.65
N ALA A 93 3.51 -1.29 -4.16
CA ALA A 93 3.21 0.09 -4.49
C ALA A 93 2.03 0.21 -5.46
N LYS A 94 1.95 -0.63 -6.50
CA LYS A 94 0.80 -0.67 -7.43
C LYS A 94 -0.53 -0.83 -6.69
N THR A 95 -0.59 -1.78 -5.76
CA THR A 95 -1.81 -2.08 -5.01
C THR A 95 -2.22 -0.89 -4.13
N LEU A 96 -1.26 -0.29 -3.44
CA LEU A 96 -1.47 0.88 -2.58
C LEU A 96 -1.91 2.10 -3.39
N MET A 97 -1.23 2.40 -4.51
CA MET A 97 -1.56 3.51 -5.41
C MET A 97 -2.93 3.35 -6.06
N ALA A 98 -3.28 2.14 -6.53
CA ALA A 98 -4.61 1.87 -7.06
C ALA A 98 -5.71 2.05 -5.99
N GLY A 99 -5.42 1.64 -4.74
CA GLY A 99 -6.29 1.88 -3.59
C GLY A 99 -6.45 3.37 -3.29
N MET A 100 -5.35 4.12 -3.26
CA MET A 100 -5.35 5.57 -3.03
C MET A 100 -6.20 6.30 -4.07
N LEU A 101 -6.02 5.99 -5.36
CA LEU A 101 -6.79 6.58 -6.45
C LEU A 101 -8.29 6.24 -6.34
N ALA A 102 -8.62 5.02 -5.87
CA ALA A 102 -9.99 4.61 -5.61
C ALA A 102 -10.63 5.43 -4.47
N GLU A 103 -9.91 5.60 -3.36
CA GLU A 103 -10.38 6.37 -2.21
C GLU A 103 -10.51 7.86 -2.54
N TYR A 104 -9.55 8.43 -3.27
CA TYR A 104 -9.63 9.81 -3.75
C TYR A 104 -10.87 10.04 -4.62
N GLY A 105 -11.13 9.14 -5.59
CA GLY A 105 -12.33 9.19 -6.40
C GLY A 105 -13.63 9.06 -5.57
N ARG A 106 -13.63 8.25 -4.49
CA ARG A 106 -14.75 8.17 -3.55
C ARG A 106 -14.93 9.45 -2.75
N ALA A 107 -13.84 10.10 -2.34
CA ALA A 107 -13.87 11.36 -1.63
C ALA A 107 -14.51 12.46 -2.49
N MET A 108 -14.08 12.57 -3.75
CA MET A 108 -14.64 13.53 -4.71
C MET A 108 -16.12 13.25 -5.02
N LEU A 109 -16.51 11.97 -5.10
CA LEU A 109 -17.92 11.59 -5.24
C LEU A 109 -18.77 11.93 -4.00
N ALA A 110 -18.22 11.80 -2.80
CA ALA A 110 -18.90 12.23 -1.58
C ALA A 110 -19.07 13.75 -1.59
N LYS A 111 -18.01 14.48 -1.94
CA LYS A 111 -18.02 15.95 -2.08
C LYS A 111 -19.07 16.42 -3.08
N SER A 112 -19.15 15.80 -4.26
CA SER A 112 -20.13 16.15 -5.30
C SER A 112 -21.58 15.92 -4.86
N LYS A 113 -21.79 15.08 -3.84
CA LYS A 113 -23.10 14.79 -3.23
C LYS A 113 -23.33 15.59 -1.94
N GLN A 114 -22.49 16.60 -1.66
CA GLN A 114 -22.51 17.39 -0.42
C GLN A 114 -22.42 16.53 0.85
N LYS A 115 -21.75 15.38 0.75
CA LYS A 115 -21.45 14.49 1.89
C LYS A 115 -20.03 14.72 2.38
N ASP A 116 -19.75 14.22 3.58
CA ASP A 116 -18.41 14.25 4.14
C ASP A 116 -17.43 13.42 3.29
N ALA A 117 -16.43 14.09 2.74
CA ALA A 117 -15.36 13.50 1.95
C ALA A 117 -14.15 13.09 2.81
N GLY A 118 -14.07 13.59 4.06
CA GLY A 118 -12.94 13.43 4.97
C GLY A 118 -12.48 11.99 5.15
N PRO A 119 -13.38 11.01 5.44
CA PRO A 119 -12.97 9.62 5.66
C PRO A 119 -12.28 8.98 4.46
N ASN A 120 -12.79 9.21 3.25
CA ASN A 120 -12.19 8.66 2.03
C ASN A 120 -10.89 9.39 1.69
N MET A 121 -10.85 10.71 1.90
CA MET A 121 -9.63 11.51 1.68
C MET A 121 -8.51 11.08 2.64
N TYR A 122 -8.82 10.86 3.92
CA TYR A 122 -7.87 10.34 4.91
C TYR A 122 -7.29 8.99 4.50
N ARG A 123 -8.14 8.06 4.03
CA ARG A 123 -7.67 6.75 3.52
C ARG A 123 -6.80 6.90 2.27
N ALA A 124 -7.14 7.81 1.36
CA ALA A 124 -6.34 8.08 0.18
C ALA A 124 -4.92 8.53 0.57
N TYR A 125 -4.80 9.50 1.49
CA TYR A 125 -3.49 9.93 1.99
C TYR A 125 -2.73 8.84 2.73
N GLY A 126 -3.41 8.05 3.58
CA GLY A 126 -2.77 6.92 4.26
C GLY A 126 -2.19 5.90 3.28
N LEU A 127 -2.93 5.56 2.22
CA LEU A 127 -2.47 4.66 1.17
C LEU A 127 -1.32 5.24 0.34
N ALA A 128 -1.34 6.57 0.06
CA ALA A 128 -0.21 7.25 -0.57
C ALA A 128 1.05 7.17 0.27
N ASN A 129 0.94 7.41 1.58
CA ASN A 129 2.08 7.33 2.50
C ASN A 129 2.63 5.92 2.59
N PHE A 130 1.79 4.89 2.68
CA PHE A 130 2.27 3.51 2.64
C PHE A 130 2.96 3.16 1.31
N ALA A 131 2.47 3.68 0.18
CA ALA A 131 3.16 3.50 -1.10
C ALA A 131 4.53 4.20 -1.10
N ASN A 132 4.60 5.41 -0.54
CA ASN A 132 5.85 6.15 -0.37
C ASN A 132 6.85 5.37 0.49
N ASP A 133 6.44 4.86 1.65
CA ASP A 133 7.30 4.07 2.55
C ASP A 133 7.91 2.86 1.84
N VAL A 134 7.08 2.09 1.11
CA VAL A 134 7.53 0.94 0.31
C VAL A 134 8.56 1.36 -0.76
N LEU A 135 8.32 2.48 -1.44
CA LEU A 135 9.20 2.96 -2.51
C LEU A 135 10.50 3.54 -1.94
N VAL A 136 10.46 4.25 -0.82
CA VAL A 136 11.65 4.78 -0.12
C VAL A 136 12.57 3.65 0.31
N GLU A 137 12.00 2.60 0.93
CA GLU A 137 12.77 1.43 1.37
C GLU A 137 13.44 0.72 0.19
N ALA A 138 12.72 0.54 -0.92
CA ALA A 138 13.23 -0.15 -2.11
C ALA A 138 14.13 0.72 -3.02
N ALA A 139 14.06 2.04 -2.92
CA ALA A 139 14.68 2.97 -3.86
C ALA A 139 16.18 2.75 -4.09
N PRO A 140 17.04 2.51 -3.07
CA PRO A 140 18.46 2.29 -3.31
C PRO A 140 18.73 1.09 -4.21
N GLU A 141 17.97 0.00 -4.02
CA GLU A 141 18.21 -1.26 -4.70
C GLU A 141 17.56 -1.29 -6.10
N LEU A 142 16.38 -0.71 -6.24
CA LEU A 142 15.75 -0.43 -7.54
C LEU A 142 16.66 0.45 -8.41
N ARG A 143 17.24 1.51 -7.85
CA ARG A 143 18.14 2.40 -8.58
C ARG A 143 19.41 1.69 -9.04
N ARG A 144 20.02 0.85 -8.19
CA ARG A 144 21.19 0.01 -8.60
C ARG A 144 20.85 -0.92 -9.76
N ARG A 145 19.59 -1.35 -9.88
CA ARG A 145 19.09 -2.18 -10.98
C ARG A 145 18.60 -1.38 -12.20
N GLY A 146 18.62 -0.05 -12.14
CA GLY A 146 18.28 0.84 -13.26
C GLY A 146 16.83 1.31 -13.31
N CYS A 147 16.10 1.17 -12.20
CA CYS A 147 14.75 1.72 -12.01
C CYS A 147 14.81 2.84 -10.97
N ASP A 148 14.71 4.10 -11.41
CA ASP A 148 14.61 5.23 -10.49
C ASP A 148 13.15 5.52 -10.17
N VAL A 149 12.81 5.52 -8.89
CA VAL A 149 11.45 5.76 -8.39
C VAL A 149 11.30 7.16 -7.80
N SER A 150 12.33 8.02 -7.90
CA SER A 150 12.33 9.35 -7.29
C SER A 150 11.17 10.24 -7.72
N SER A 151 10.62 10.04 -8.92
CA SER A 151 9.45 10.79 -9.41
C SER A 151 8.13 10.38 -8.75
N LEU A 152 8.12 9.29 -7.97
CA LEU A 152 6.97 8.79 -7.24
C LEU A 152 7.05 9.04 -5.72
N LEU A 153 8.11 9.72 -5.26
CA LEU A 153 8.35 10.05 -3.86
C LEU A 153 7.94 11.49 -3.57
#